data_AF-A0AA44CCF4-F1
#
_entry.id   AF-A0AA44CCF4-F1
#
_cell.length_a   1.000
_cell.length_b   1.000
_cell.length_c   1.000
_cell.angle_alpha   90.00
_cell.angle_beta   90.00
_cell.angle_gamma   90.00
#
_symmetry.space_group_name_H-M   'P 1'
#
loop_
_entity.id
_entity.type
_entity.pdbx_description
1 polymer ?
#
loop_
_entity_poly.entity_id
_entity_poly.type
_entity_poly.pdbx_seq_one_letter_code
_entity_poly.pdbx_strand_id
1 'polypeptide(L)'
;MKHKDTAYYRQSLPGVHETAEELKRRVRREARQQELAAAQAADETQVMTDQLANALRMVHACEGGVNGMRARMVAAEGTLSSLLQEIENRVTTDEMVQAFKALVATSPATLDTLKEFADAIENDPHFGSTMLLALSMRLRVDAAQTLTAAQLTQARANLGLGSAALRAFTDFATATHGHALADLAGQIMRSQLPANYPQRIEAYNGLTTAAGLHTVTFPTPFVSAPSVQPALVGTDTDTQFRIVSRTASGFSIHVFKRAKLTVLSIDLLSFATTNVAGAQVDVRVEGT
;
A
#
# COMPACT_ATOMS: atom_id res chain seq x y z
N MET A 1 -37.63 -149.31 108.82
CA MET A 1 -39.10 -149.35 108.62
C MET A 1 -39.59 -147.97 108.18
N LYS A 2 -40.34 -147.96 107.09
CA LYS A 2 -41.28 -146.96 106.52
C LYS A 2 -41.59 -145.64 107.29
N HIS A 3 -41.68 -144.58 106.47
CA HIS A 3 -42.58 -143.40 106.52
C HIS A 3 -42.59 -142.42 107.69
N LYS A 4 -42.41 -141.13 107.33
CA LYS A 4 -42.90 -139.83 107.88
C LYS A 4 -41.76 -138.81 107.67
N ASP A 5 -41.88 -137.69 106.95
CA ASP A 5 -42.85 -136.61 107.14
C ASP A 5 -43.00 -135.72 105.89
N THR A 6 -44.27 -135.56 105.49
CA THR A 6 -44.82 -134.46 104.69
C THR A 6 -45.19 -133.33 105.67
N ALA A 7 -44.54 -132.15 105.67
CA ALA A 7 -45.14 -130.90 106.23
C ALA A 7 -44.33 -129.58 106.16
N TYR A 8 -43.02 -129.54 105.91
CA TYR A 8 -42.23 -128.28 105.94
C TYR A 8 -41.55 -128.10 104.58
N TYR A 9 -41.96 -127.24 103.65
CA TYR A 9 -41.86 -125.78 103.68
C TYR A 9 -42.84 -125.18 102.63
N ARG A 10 -44.00 -124.69 103.08
CA ARG A 10 -44.89 -123.82 102.30
C ARG A 10 -44.97 -122.44 102.97
N GLN A 11 -43.83 -121.83 103.24
CA GLN A 11 -43.76 -120.51 103.87
C GLN A 11 -43.04 -119.53 102.94
N SER A 12 -43.86 -118.65 102.39
CA SER A 12 -43.53 -117.47 101.61
C SER A 12 -42.57 -116.53 102.34
N LEU A 13 -41.40 -116.28 101.74
CA LEU A 13 -40.56 -115.12 102.05
C LEU A 13 -41.06 -113.92 101.23
N PRO A 14 -41.57 -112.85 101.86
CA PRO A 14 -41.97 -111.63 101.16
C PRO A 14 -40.70 -110.92 100.67
N GLY A 15 -40.49 -110.91 99.36
CA GLY A 15 -39.36 -110.21 98.72
C GLY A 15 -38.74 -110.91 97.51
N VAL A 16 -39.06 -112.19 97.22
CA VAL A 16 -38.29 -112.99 96.24
C VAL A 16 -39.14 -113.78 95.23
N HIS A 17 -40.45 -113.55 95.12
CA HIS A 17 -41.27 -114.20 94.09
C HIS A 17 -41.93 -113.18 93.16
N GLU A 18 -41.12 -112.56 92.30
CA GLU A 18 -41.64 -112.01 91.05
C GLU A 18 -42.14 -113.20 90.21
N THR A 19 -43.42 -113.18 89.83
CA THR A 19 -43.99 -114.25 89.01
C THR A 19 -43.38 -114.20 87.60
N ALA A 20 -43.27 -115.34 86.90
CA ALA A 20 -42.69 -115.37 85.55
C ALA A 20 -43.37 -114.41 84.56
N GLU A 21 -44.65 -114.08 84.77
CA GLU A 21 -45.38 -113.09 83.98
C GLU A 21 -45.03 -111.63 84.32
N GLU A 22 -44.68 -111.31 85.58
CA GLU A 22 -44.17 -109.99 85.96
C GLU A 22 -42.79 -109.73 85.38
N LEU A 23 -41.89 -110.73 85.43
CA LEU A 23 -40.57 -110.64 84.82
C LEU A 23 -40.65 -110.42 83.31
N LYS A 24 -41.50 -111.18 82.59
CA LYS A 24 -41.75 -110.97 81.14
C LYS A 24 -42.28 -109.57 80.85
N ARG A 25 -43.19 -109.05 81.68
CA ARG A 25 -43.72 -107.68 81.53
C ARG A 25 -42.64 -106.62 81.77
N ARG A 26 -41.76 -106.82 82.76
CA ARG A 26 -40.65 -105.89 83.05
C ARG A 26 -39.62 -105.88 81.93
N VAL A 27 -39.16 -107.05 81.46
CA VAL A 27 -38.24 -107.17 80.32
C VAL A 27 -38.80 -106.51 79.06
N ARG A 28 -40.10 -106.68 78.75
CA ARG A 28 -40.75 -105.98 77.61
C ARG A 28 -40.87 -104.47 77.81
N ARG A 29 -40.88 -103.96 79.05
CA ARG A 29 -40.88 -102.52 79.34
C ARG A 29 -39.47 -101.95 79.21
N GLU A 30 -38.48 -102.63 79.76
CA GLU A 30 -37.06 -102.27 79.65
C GLU A 30 -36.59 -102.30 78.18
N ALA A 31 -36.96 -103.32 77.40
CA ALA A 31 -36.65 -103.38 75.97
C ALA A 31 -37.28 -102.22 75.18
N ARG A 32 -38.55 -101.89 75.45
CA ARG A 32 -39.21 -100.73 74.85
C ARG A 32 -38.59 -99.40 75.29
N GLN A 33 -38.17 -99.29 76.55
CA GLN A 33 -37.45 -98.10 77.04
C GLN A 33 -36.09 -97.96 76.38
N GLN A 34 -35.35 -99.05 76.19
CA GLN A 34 -34.08 -99.03 75.44
C GLN A 34 -34.29 -98.64 73.98
N GLU A 35 -35.35 -99.15 73.34
CA GLU A 35 -35.69 -98.80 71.96
C GLU A 35 -36.07 -97.31 71.82
N LEU A 36 -36.87 -96.78 72.76
CA LEU A 36 -37.21 -95.36 72.81
C LEU A 36 -35.98 -94.48 73.10
N ALA A 37 -35.09 -94.89 74.00
CA ALA A 37 -33.86 -94.17 74.30
C ALA A 37 -32.90 -94.17 73.09
N ALA A 38 -32.81 -95.29 72.37
CA ALA A 38 -32.04 -95.38 71.14
C ALA A 38 -32.63 -94.50 70.02
N ALA A 39 -33.96 -94.45 69.89
CA ALA A 39 -34.63 -93.57 68.94
C ALA A 39 -34.43 -92.08 69.28
N GLN A 40 -34.51 -91.71 70.56
CA GLN A 40 -34.22 -90.34 71.02
C GLN A 40 -32.77 -89.95 70.76
N ALA A 41 -31.82 -90.84 71.06
CA ALA A 41 -30.40 -90.59 70.80
C ALA A 41 -30.13 -90.39 69.30
N ALA A 42 -30.79 -91.17 68.43
CA ALA A 42 -30.70 -91.03 66.97
C ALA A 42 -31.29 -89.70 66.47
N ASP A 43 -32.43 -89.27 67.00
CA ASP A 43 -33.06 -87.98 66.68
C ASP A 43 -32.19 -86.80 67.13
N GLU A 44 -31.64 -86.85 68.35
CA GLU A 44 -30.67 -85.85 68.84
C GLU A 44 -29.41 -85.78 67.96
N THR A 45 -28.88 -86.93 67.51
CA THR A 45 -27.74 -86.92 66.58
C THR A 45 -28.12 -86.31 65.23
N GLN A 46 -29.31 -86.62 64.72
CA GLN A 46 -29.80 -86.09 63.44
C GLN A 46 -30.01 -84.57 63.50
N VAL A 47 -30.64 -84.06 64.57
CA VAL A 47 -30.79 -82.62 64.83
C VAL A 47 -29.41 -81.94 64.89
N MET A 48 -28.44 -82.56 65.58
CA MET A 48 -27.09 -82.00 65.67
C MET A 48 -26.38 -81.97 64.31
N THR A 49 -26.57 -83.00 63.47
CA THR A 49 -26.03 -83.02 62.09
C THR A 49 -26.67 -81.98 61.20
N ASP A 50 -27.98 -81.75 61.31
CA ASP A 50 -28.69 -80.73 60.53
C ASP A 50 -28.29 -79.31 60.96
N GLN A 51 -28.14 -79.08 62.26
CA GLN A 51 -27.61 -77.83 62.80
C GLN A 51 -26.18 -77.56 62.31
N LEU A 52 -25.32 -78.58 62.30
CA LEU A 52 -23.95 -78.46 61.80
C LEU A 52 -23.92 -78.18 60.28
N ALA A 53 -24.75 -78.88 59.49
CA ALA A 53 -24.86 -78.66 58.06
C ALA A 53 -25.34 -77.23 57.73
N ASN A 54 -26.31 -76.72 58.50
CA ASN A 54 -26.77 -75.36 58.34
C ASN A 54 -25.68 -74.32 58.72
N ALA A 55 -24.96 -74.55 59.82
CA ALA A 55 -23.82 -73.71 60.20
C ALA A 55 -22.75 -73.69 59.10
N LEU A 56 -22.43 -74.85 58.51
CA LEU A 56 -21.46 -74.94 57.41
C LEU A 56 -21.90 -74.14 56.18
N ARG A 57 -23.18 -74.23 55.79
CA ARG A 57 -23.74 -73.43 54.69
C ARG A 57 -23.62 -71.93 54.95
N MET A 58 -23.88 -71.50 56.19
CA MET A 58 -23.72 -70.11 56.60
C MET A 58 -22.26 -69.66 56.54
N VAL A 59 -21.32 -70.51 56.95
CA VAL A 59 -19.88 -70.25 56.84
C VAL A 59 -19.46 -70.09 55.39
N HIS A 60 -19.87 -71.00 54.51
CA HIS A 60 -19.54 -70.93 53.08
C HIS A 60 -20.13 -69.69 52.41
N ALA A 61 -21.37 -69.29 52.77
CA ALA A 61 -21.98 -68.07 52.29
C ALA A 61 -21.20 -66.82 52.76
N CYS A 62 -20.76 -66.82 54.03
CA CYS A 62 -19.94 -65.75 54.59
C CYS A 62 -18.57 -65.67 53.88
N GLU A 63 -17.92 -66.80 53.64
CA GLU A 63 -16.65 -66.88 52.91
C GLU A 63 -16.78 -66.35 51.48
N GLY A 64 -17.86 -66.71 50.78
CA GLY A 64 -18.20 -66.14 49.47
C GLY A 64 -18.35 -64.61 49.52
N GLY A 65 -19.05 -64.09 50.54
CA GLY A 65 -19.21 -62.65 50.76
C GLY A 65 -17.88 -61.93 51.03
N VAL A 66 -17.02 -62.50 51.88
CA VAL A 66 -15.69 -61.96 52.20
C VAL A 66 -14.79 -61.96 50.96
N ASN A 67 -14.79 -63.04 50.18
CA ASN A 67 -14.04 -63.12 48.93
C ASN A 67 -14.53 -62.08 47.90
N GLY A 68 -15.84 -61.86 47.82
CA GLY A 68 -16.42 -60.79 46.99
C GLY A 68 -16.00 -59.38 47.44
N MET A 69 -16.02 -59.11 48.75
CA MET A 69 -15.54 -57.83 49.29
C MET A 69 -14.06 -57.60 49.00
N ARG A 70 -13.23 -58.64 49.18
CA ARG A 70 -11.80 -58.57 48.89
C ARG A 70 -11.52 -58.29 47.42
N ALA A 71 -12.25 -58.91 46.50
CA ALA A 71 -12.11 -58.63 45.06
C ALA A 71 -12.46 -57.17 44.72
N ARG A 72 -13.53 -56.62 45.33
CA ARG A 72 -13.92 -55.21 45.16
C ARG A 72 -12.89 -54.24 45.73
N MET A 73 -12.28 -54.58 46.86
CA MET A 73 -11.22 -53.77 47.47
C MET A 73 -9.97 -53.70 46.59
N VAL A 74 -9.52 -54.84 46.06
CA VAL A 74 -8.38 -54.89 45.13
C VAL A 74 -8.66 -54.08 43.85
N ALA A 75 -9.88 -54.16 43.31
CA ALA A 75 -10.27 -53.33 42.17
C ALA A 75 -10.27 -51.83 42.52
N ALA A 76 -10.77 -51.45 43.71
CA ALA A 76 -10.76 -50.07 44.18
C ALA A 76 -9.33 -49.54 44.37
N GLU A 77 -8.42 -50.34 44.94
CA GLU A 77 -6.99 -50.01 45.06
C GLU A 77 -6.35 -49.78 43.68
N GLY A 78 -6.67 -50.60 42.69
CA GLY A 78 -6.24 -50.39 41.31
C GLY A 78 -6.71 -49.05 40.74
N THR A 79 -8.00 -48.72 40.92
CA THR A 79 -8.54 -47.43 40.47
C THR A 79 -7.91 -46.24 41.19
N LEU A 80 -7.66 -46.36 42.50
CA LEU A 80 -7.03 -45.31 43.28
C LEU A 80 -5.59 -45.09 42.81
N SER A 81 -4.85 -46.16 42.55
CA SER A 81 -3.49 -46.09 42.00
C SER A 81 -3.45 -45.37 40.65
N SER A 82 -4.37 -45.70 39.72
CA SER A 82 -4.46 -45.01 38.43
C SER A 82 -4.83 -43.53 38.56
N LEU A 83 -5.75 -43.18 39.46
CA LEU A 83 -6.14 -41.80 39.70
C LEU A 83 -5.00 -40.98 40.34
N LEU A 84 -4.22 -41.58 41.24
CA LEU A 84 -3.06 -40.93 41.83
C LEU A 84 -1.99 -40.63 40.77
N GLN A 85 -1.73 -41.58 39.87
CA GLN A 85 -0.79 -41.38 38.76
C GLN A 85 -1.25 -40.26 37.82
N GLU A 86 -2.54 -40.21 37.49
CA GLU A 86 -3.11 -39.16 36.64
C GLU A 86 -3.04 -37.79 37.33
N ILE A 87 -3.31 -37.72 38.63
CA ILE A 87 -3.17 -36.49 39.40
C ILE A 87 -1.72 -36.04 39.42
N GLU A 88 -0.75 -36.93 39.65
CA GLU A 88 0.68 -36.60 39.63
C GLU A 88 1.10 -36.04 38.27
N ASN A 89 0.67 -36.69 37.18
CA ASN A 89 0.94 -36.21 35.81
C ASN A 89 0.28 -34.85 35.50
N ARG A 90 -0.86 -34.52 36.12
CA ARG A 90 -1.59 -33.26 35.91
C ARG A 90 -1.17 -32.12 36.84
N VAL A 91 -0.77 -32.43 38.07
CA VAL A 91 -0.31 -31.44 39.06
C VAL A 91 1.06 -30.86 38.65
N THR A 92 1.78 -31.56 37.77
CA THR A 92 2.95 -31.05 37.06
C THR A 92 2.72 -31.10 35.56
N THR A 93 1.92 -30.19 35.00
CA THR A 93 2.06 -29.91 33.56
C THR A 93 3.42 -29.25 33.38
N ASP A 94 4.46 -30.06 33.20
CA ASP A 94 5.81 -29.65 32.88
C ASP A 94 5.80 -28.62 31.74
N GLU A 95 4.86 -28.76 30.81
CA GLU A 95 4.59 -27.82 29.74
C GLU A 95 4.28 -26.40 30.25
N MET A 96 3.43 -26.22 31.26
CA MET A 96 3.12 -24.91 31.83
C MET A 96 4.34 -24.33 32.55
N VAL A 97 5.08 -25.15 33.30
CA VAL A 97 6.29 -24.72 34.01
C VAL A 97 7.38 -24.32 33.01
N GLN A 98 7.55 -25.08 31.92
CA GLN A 98 8.52 -24.78 30.87
C GLN A 98 8.10 -23.56 30.05
N ALA A 99 6.82 -23.41 29.71
CA ALA A 99 6.30 -22.22 29.04
C ALA A 99 6.51 -20.97 29.91
N PHE A 100 6.26 -21.06 31.22
CA PHE A 100 6.52 -19.97 32.16
C PHE A 100 8.02 -19.65 32.25
N LYS A 101 8.88 -20.66 32.38
CA LYS A 101 10.35 -20.47 32.38
C LYS A 101 10.84 -19.81 31.09
N ALA A 102 10.34 -20.25 29.94
CA ALA A 102 10.70 -19.68 28.64
C ALA A 102 10.26 -18.20 28.53
N LEU A 103 9.04 -17.88 28.97
CA LEU A 103 8.54 -16.51 29.02
C LEU A 103 9.40 -15.63 29.93
N VAL A 104 9.70 -16.10 31.14
CA VAL A 104 10.51 -15.35 32.12
C VAL A 104 11.97 -15.22 31.66
N ALA A 105 12.51 -16.21 30.94
CA ALA A 105 13.87 -16.13 30.42
C ALA A 105 14.03 -15.08 29.30
N THR A 106 13.01 -14.90 28.46
CA THR A 106 13.04 -13.95 27.33
C THR A 106 12.53 -12.55 27.67
N SER A 107 11.71 -12.42 28.71
CA SER A 107 11.11 -11.15 29.13
C SER A 107 12.15 -10.08 29.51
N PRO A 108 13.20 -10.35 30.31
CA PRO A 108 14.19 -9.33 30.70
C PRO A 108 14.84 -8.66 29.49
N ALA A 109 15.29 -9.42 28.50
CA ALA A 109 15.90 -8.86 27.29
C ALA A 109 14.90 -8.03 26.48
N THR A 110 13.63 -8.45 26.41
CA THR A 110 12.58 -7.69 25.71
C THR A 110 12.23 -6.40 26.44
N LEU A 111 12.15 -6.45 27.77
CA LEU A 111 11.89 -5.27 28.59
C LEU A 111 13.08 -4.30 28.56
N ASP A 112 14.30 -4.82 28.45
CA ASP A 112 15.52 -4.03 28.27
C ASP A 112 15.49 -3.29 26.93
N THR A 113 15.12 -3.95 25.81
CA THR A 113 14.99 -3.25 24.52
C THR A 113 13.87 -2.20 24.51
N LEU A 114 12.74 -2.48 25.18
CA LEU A 114 11.66 -1.49 25.32
C LEU A 114 12.09 -0.31 26.20
N LYS A 115 12.91 -0.55 27.22
CA LYS A 115 13.50 0.49 28.05
C LYS A 115 14.51 1.32 27.26
N GLU A 116 15.42 0.70 26.52
CA GLU A 116 16.37 1.40 25.64
C GLU A 116 15.64 2.29 24.63
N PHE A 117 14.54 1.79 24.05
CA PHE A 117 13.72 2.57 23.13
C PHE A 117 13.03 3.75 23.82
N ALA A 118 12.45 3.54 25.00
CA ALA A 118 11.83 4.61 25.78
C ALA A 118 12.87 5.67 26.19
N ASP A 119 14.02 5.24 26.68
CA ASP A 119 15.13 6.11 27.07
C ASP A 119 15.66 6.89 25.87
N ALA A 120 15.76 6.28 24.68
CA ALA A 120 16.19 6.97 23.46
C ALA A 120 15.21 8.06 23.01
N ILE A 121 13.90 7.83 23.20
CA ILE A 121 12.86 8.83 22.91
C ILE A 121 12.85 9.94 23.96
N GLU A 122 12.95 9.60 25.24
CA GLU A 122 12.87 10.58 26.34
C GLU A 122 14.12 11.46 26.43
N ASN A 123 15.30 10.89 26.16
CA ASN A 123 16.57 11.63 26.18
C ASN A 123 16.79 12.53 24.95
N ASP A 124 15.94 12.46 23.92
CA ASP A 124 15.94 13.40 22.80
C ASP A 124 14.76 14.38 22.92
N PRO A 125 14.91 15.50 23.67
CA PRO A 125 13.85 16.51 23.82
C PRO A 125 13.47 17.16 22.49
N HIS A 126 14.24 16.93 21.43
CA HIS A 126 14.02 17.47 20.11
C HIS A 126 13.59 16.41 19.09
N PHE A 127 13.37 15.15 19.46
CA PHE A 127 13.02 14.08 18.52
C PHE A 127 11.80 14.45 17.69
N GLY A 128 10.70 14.79 18.36
CA GLY A 128 9.45 15.20 17.71
C GLY A 128 9.61 16.48 16.89
N SER A 129 10.31 17.49 17.40
CA SER A 129 10.53 18.75 16.67
C SER A 129 11.43 18.58 15.46
N THR A 130 12.45 17.72 15.54
CA THR A 130 13.38 17.43 14.44
C THR A 130 12.66 16.67 13.33
N MET A 131 11.88 15.65 13.70
CA MET A 131 11.04 14.93 12.74
C MET A 131 10.01 15.85 12.08
N LEU A 132 9.34 16.71 12.86
CA LEU A 132 8.38 17.66 12.33
C LEU A 132 9.04 18.70 11.41
N LEU A 133 10.21 19.21 11.78
CA LEU A 133 10.98 20.15 10.97
C LEU A 133 11.38 19.49 9.63
N ALA A 134 11.93 18.28 9.68
CA ALA A 134 12.33 17.54 8.48
C ALA A 134 11.14 17.31 7.53
N LEU A 135 9.98 16.95 8.08
CA LEU A 135 8.74 16.79 7.30
C LEU A 135 8.23 18.12 6.74
N SER A 136 8.29 19.21 7.51
CA SER A 136 7.83 20.54 7.08
C SER A 136 8.63 21.11 5.91
N MET A 137 9.88 20.67 5.74
CA MET A 137 10.75 21.06 4.62
C MET A 137 10.50 20.28 3.33
N ARG A 138 9.62 19.27 3.34
CA ARG A 138 9.24 18.56 2.10
C ARG A 138 8.26 19.39 1.28
N LEU A 139 8.50 19.42 -0.03
CA LEU A 139 7.53 19.92 -0.98
C LEU A 139 6.34 18.95 -1.07
N ARG A 140 5.14 19.46 -0.84
CA ARG A 140 3.86 18.75 -0.89
C ARG A 140 3.33 18.70 -2.31
N VAL A 141 2.62 17.63 -2.62
CA VAL A 141 1.96 17.42 -3.92
C VAL A 141 0.45 17.61 -3.83
N ASP A 142 -0.11 17.59 -2.63
CA ASP A 142 -1.54 17.55 -2.34
C ASP A 142 -2.14 18.93 -2.03
N ALA A 143 -1.31 19.92 -1.70
CA ALA A 143 -1.75 21.27 -1.38
C ALA A 143 -0.68 22.32 -1.72
N ALA A 144 -1.13 23.54 -2.00
CA ALA A 144 -0.24 24.68 -2.17
C ALA A 144 0.50 25.00 -0.85
N GLN A 145 1.78 25.33 -0.95
CA GLN A 145 2.62 25.72 0.19
C GLN A 145 3.11 27.15 0.03
N THR A 146 3.07 27.89 1.14
CA THR A 146 3.75 29.19 1.21
C THR A 146 5.20 28.95 1.59
N LEU A 147 6.10 29.22 0.64
CA LEU A 147 7.54 29.06 0.81
C LEU A 147 8.22 30.42 0.73
N THR A 148 9.28 30.60 1.51
CA THR A 148 10.15 31.78 1.39
C THR A 148 10.91 31.75 0.05
N ALA A 149 11.43 32.90 -0.40
CA ALA A 149 12.22 32.98 -1.63
C ALA A 149 13.45 32.04 -1.63
N ALA A 150 14.09 31.88 -0.47
CA ALA A 150 15.21 30.95 -0.30
C ALA A 150 14.75 29.48 -0.45
N GLN A 151 13.64 29.10 0.19
CA GLN A 151 13.07 27.77 0.08
C GLN A 151 12.62 27.44 -1.35
N LEU A 152 12.00 28.40 -2.07
CA LEU A 152 11.65 28.25 -3.49
C LEU A 152 12.88 28.00 -4.37
N THR A 153 13.97 28.71 -4.09
CA THR A 153 15.24 28.53 -4.81
C THR A 153 15.83 27.14 -4.58
N GLN A 154 15.88 26.69 -3.32
CA GLN A 154 16.38 25.36 -2.98
C GLN A 154 15.48 24.25 -3.54
N ALA A 155 14.15 24.40 -3.46
CA ALA A 155 13.21 23.43 -4.00
C ALA A 155 13.38 23.25 -5.51
N ARG A 156 13.51 24.34 -6.26
CA ARG A 156 13.79 24.31 -7.71
C ARG A 156 15.13 23.66 -8.03
N ALA A 157 16.17 23.93 -7.23
CA ALA A 157 17.48 23.34 -7.40
C ALA A 157 17.45 21.82 -7.15
N ASN A 158 16.81 21.37 -6.07
CA ASN A 158 16.67 19.94 -5.74
C ASN A 158 15.86 19.18 -6.80
N LEU A 159 14.87 19.82 -7.42
CA LEU A 159 14.08 19.24 -8.50
C LEU A 159 14.76 19.34 -9.88
N GLY A 160 15.92 19.99 -10.00
CA GLY A 160 16.65 20.14 -11.26
C GLY A 160 15.97 21.08 -12.27
N LEU A 161 15.04 21.95 -11.83
CA LEU A 161 14.24 22.79 -12.72
C LEU A 161 15.00 24.03 -13.26
N GLY A 162 16.17 24.35 -12.69
CA GLY A 162 17.02 25.46 -13.14
C GLY A 162 16.34 26.84 -13.10
N SER A 163 16.83 27.78 -13.91
CA SER A 163 16.26 29.13 -14.08
C SER A 163 15.00 29.14 -14.97
N ALA A 164 14.75 28.06 -15.70
CA ALA A 164 13.57 27.84 -16.53
C ALA A 164 12.26 28.05 -15.73
N ALA A 165 12.18 27.54 -14.50
CA ALA A 165 11.01 27.69 -13.63
C ALA A 165 10.72 29.13 -13.17
N LEU A 166 11.59 30.10 -13.47
CA LEU A 166 11.38 31.52 -13.15
C LEU A 166 10.87 32.34 -14.35
N ARG A 167 10.88 31.76 -15.55
CA ARG A 167 10.56 32.46 -16.78
C ARG A 167 9.08 32.28 -17.13
N ALA A 168 8.48 33.31 -17.70
CA ALA A 168 7.15 33.16 -18.28
C ALA A 168 7.23 32.16 -19.44
N PHE A 169 6.16 31.39 -19.67
CA PHE A 169 6.12 30.43 -20.78
C PHE A 169 6.46 31.09 -22.14
N THR A 170 6.09 32.37 -22.31
CA THR A 170 6.41 33.19 -23.49
C THR A 170 7.91 33.39 -23.72
N ASP A 171 8.74 33.35 -22.67
CA ASP A 171 10.18 33.58 -22.77
C ASP A 171 10.93 32.36 -23.33
N PHE A 172 10.34 31.16 -23.23
CA PHE A 172 10.91 29.97 -23.84
C PHE A 172 10.87 30.05 -25.37
N ALA A 173 9.85 30.71 -25.95
CA ALA A 173 9.74 30.87 -27.40
C ALA A 173 10.96 31.59 -28.00
N THR A 174 11.56 32.54 -27.26
CA THR A 174 12.79 33.24 -27.65
C THR A 174 14.04 32.37 -27.48
N ALA A 175 14.07 31.50 -26.47
CA ALA A 175 15.25 30.67 -26.16
C ALA A 175 15.42 29.48 -27.12
N THR A 176 14.34 28.90 -27.66
CA THR A 176 14.41 27.79 -28.64
C THR A 176 14.58 28.25 -30.09
N HIS A 177 14.28 29.50 -30.45
CA HIS A 177 14.30 29.96 -31.86
C HIS A 177 15.38 30.99 -32.20
N GLY A 178 16.27 31.38 -31.26
CA GLY A 178 17.49 32.14 -31.56
C GLY A 178 17.31 33.53 -32.19
N HIS A 179 16.08 33.99 -32.39
CA HIS A 179 15.75 35.28 -32.99
C HIS A 179 14.64 35.95 -32.18
N ALA A 180 14.90 37.16 -31.68
CA ALA A 180 13.85 38.00 -31.16
C ALA A 180 13.03 38.58 -32.34
N LEU A 181 11.75 38.90 -32.15
CA LEU A 181 10.98 39.67 -33.15
C LEU A 181 11.66 41.01 -33.50
N ALA A 182 12.44 41.57 -32.57
CA ALA A 182 13.27 42.74 -32.79
C ALA A 182 14.39 42.50 -33.84
N ASP A 183 14.91 41.26 -33.97
CA ASP A 183 15.90 40.92 -34.98
C ASP A 183 15.31 40.96 -36.39
N LEU A 184 14.00 40.74 -36.54
CA LEU A 184 13.32 40.86 -37.84
C LEU A 184 13.31 42.32 -38.33
N ALA A 185 13.12 43.30 -37.42
CA ALA A 185 13.21 44.71 -37.77
C ALA A 185 14.64 45.12 -38.19
N GLY A 186 15.66 44.57 -37.50
CA GLY A 186 17.07 44.77 -37.86
C GLY A 186 17.47 44.09 -39.17
N GLN A 187 16.91 42.92 -39.47
CA GLN A 187 17.16 42.18 -40.72
C GLN A 187 16.45 42.81 -41.92
N ILE A 188 15.22 43.28 -41.77
CA ILE A 188 14.49 43.98 -42.86
C ILE A 188 15.22 45.29 -43.24
N MET A 189 15.91 45.96 -42.31
CA MET A 189 16.71 47.16 -42.63
C MET A 189 18.11 46.85 -43.20
N ARG A 190 18.68 45.65 -42.95
CA ARG A 190 20.06 45.30 -43.34
C ARG A 190 20.17 44.34 -44.52
N SER A 191 19.07 43.74 -44.97
CA SER A 191 19.05 42.68 -45.98
C SER A 191 19.09 43.16 -47.45
N GLN A 192 19.45 44.42 -47.76
CA GLN A 192 19.53 44.84 -49.17
C GLN A 192 20.82 45.52 -49.64
N LEU A 193 21.82 45.82 -48.81
CA LEU A 193 23.10 46.35 -49.30
C LEU A 193 24.34 45.85 -48.53
N PRO A 194 25.43 45.45 -49.22
CA PRO A 194 26.73 45.17 -48.60
C PRO A 194 27.28 46.38 -47.85
N ALA A 195 27.88 46.13 -46.68
CA ALA A 195 28.18 47.10 -45.62
C ALA A 195 29.22 48.22 -45.92
N ASN A 196 29.72 48.40 -47.15
CA ASN A 196 30.86 49.30 -47.43
C ASN A 196 30.71 50.25 -48.63
N TYR A 197 29.48 50.53 -49.10
CA TYR A 197 29.24 51.67 -50.00
C TYR A 197 28.14 52.56 -49.38
N PRO A 198 28.46 53.75 -48.84
CA PRO A 198 27.41 54.65 -48.37
C PRO A 198 26.53 55.03 -49.56
N GLN A 199 25.24 54.69 -49.52
CA GLN A 199 24.30 55.17 -50.52
C GLN A 199 24.15 56.67 -50.37
N ARG A 200 24.58 57.41 -51.40
CA ARG A 200 24.39 58.85 -51.51
C ARG A 200 23.05 59.09 -52.21
N ILE A 201 22.13 59.73 -51.48
CA ILE A 201 20.80 60.08 -51.97
C ILE A 201 20.71 61.61 -52.01
N GLU A 202 20.39 62.16 -53.17
CA GLU A 202 20.25 63.59 -53.39
C GLU A 202 18.91 63.90 -54.05
N ALA A 203 18.36 65.08 -53.76
CA ALA A 203 17.14 65.59 -54.37
C ALA A 203 17.45 66.88 -55.13
N TYR A 204 16.98 66.96 -56.37
CA TYR A 204 17.15 68.11 -57.24
C TYR A 204 15.81 68.53 -57.78
N ASN A 205 15.43 69.79 -57.54
CA ASN A 205 14.17 70.36 -57.98
C ASN A 205 14.43 71.55 -58.88
N GLY A 206 13.62 71.72 -59.92
CA GLY A 206 13.70 72.92 -60.74
C GLY A 206 12.70 72.94 -61.88
N LEU A 207 12.75 74.02 -62.65
CA LEU A 207 11.88 74.23 -63.81
C LEU A 207 12.60 73.86 -65.10
N THR A 208 11.83 73.43 -66.10
CA THR A 208 12.35 73.23 -67.45
C THR A 208 12.56 74.55 -68.19
N THR A 209 13.59 74.60 -69.02
CA THR A 209 13.90 75.73 -69.92
C THR A 209 12.90 75.82 -71.08
N ALA A 210 13.00 76.85 -71.92
CA ALA A 210 12.20 76.96 -73.15
C ALA A 210 12.36 75.76 -74.11
N ALA A 211 13.50 75.05 -74.04
CA ALA A 211 13.74 73.81 -74.78
C ALA A 211 13.10 72.56 -74.12
N GLY A 212 12.37 72.72 -73.02
CA GLY A 212 11.79 71.61 -72.24
C GLY A 212 12.80 70.86 -71.39
N LEU A 213 14.03 71.36 -71.26
CA LEU A 213 15.11 70.65 -70.56
C LEU A 213 15.26 71.13 -69.11
N HIS A 214 15.37 70.19 -68.18
CA HIS A 214 15.91 70.39 -66.84
C HIS A 214 17.25 69.64 -66.74
N THR A 215 18.35 70.37 -66.57
CA THR A 215 19.71 69.81 -66.54
C THR A 215 20.37 70.19 -65.22
N VAL A 216 20.95 69.20 -64.57
CA VAL A 216 21.64 69.34 -63.29
C VAL A 216 23.05 68.79 -63.41
N THR A 217 24.01 69.59 -62.96
CA THR A 217 25.38 69.16 -62.73
C THR A 217 25.55 68.89 -61.25
N PHE A 218 26.02 67.70 -60.89
CA PHE A 218 26.26 67.35 -59.50
C PHE A 218 27.45 68.15 -58.95
N PRO A 219 27.35 68.74 -57.75
CA PRO A 219 28.49 69.45 -57.13
C PRO A 219 29.72 68.54 -56.95
N THR A 220 29.48 67.26 -56.68
CA THR A 220 30.47 66.19 -56.63
C THR A 220 30.04 65.03 -57.54
N PRO A 221 30.86 64.56 -58.48
CA PRO A 221 30.51 63.40 -59.30
C PRO A 221 30.27 62.14 -58.47
N PHE A 222 29.35 61.28 -58.89
CA PHE A 222 29.21 59.90 -58.39
C PHE A 222 30.33 59.01 -58.95
N VAL A 223 30.58 57.86 -58.34
CA VAL A 223 31.60 56.91 -58.82
C VAL A 223 31.18 56.27 -60.16
N SER A 224 29.87 56.12 -60.38
CA SER A 224 29.27 55.70 -61.65
C SER A 224 27.94 56.42 -61.88
N ALA A 225 27.36 56.33 -63.08
CA ALA A 225 26.11 57.02 -63.40
C ALA A 225 24.97 56.57 -62.45
N PRO A 226 24.44 57.44 -61.58
CA PRO A 226 23.49 57.07 -60.52
C PRO A 226 22.11 56.77 -61.08
N SER A 227 21.25 56.11 -60.29
CA SER A 227 19.81 56.02 -60.60
C SER A 227 19.20 57.42 -60.52
N VAL A 228 18.42 57.80 -61.55
CA VAL A 228 17.74 59.10 -61.63
C VAL A 228 16.25 58.81 -61.76
N GLN A 229 15.46 59.31 -60.82
CA GLN A 229 14.02 59.09 -60.74
C GLN A 229 13.29 60.44 -60.76
N PRO A 230 12.93 60.93 -61.96
CA PRO A 230 12.14 62.15 -62.10
C PRO A 230 10.68 61.93 -61.75
N ALA A 231 10.08 62.95 -61.14
CA ALA A 231 8.64 63.13 -61.01
C ALA A 231 8.27 64.51 -61.55
N LEU A 232 7.24 64.56 -62.40
CA LEU A 232 6.65 65.83 -62.83
C LEU A 232 5.59 66.24 -61.80
N VAL A 233 5.63 67.50 -61.38
CA VAL A 233 4.70 68.03 -60.38
C VAL A 233 3.63 68.88 -61.05
N GLY A 234 2.35 68.54 -60.80
CA GLY A 234 1.21 69.35 -61.23
C GLY A 234 1.00 69.44 -62.75
N THR A 235 1.44 68.44 -63.53
CA THR A 235 1.32 68.44 -64.99
C THR A 235 0.08 67.70 -65.50
N ASP A 236 -0.41 68.08 -66.67
CA ASP A 236 -1.47 67.38 -67.40
C ASP A 236 -1.06 65.94 -67.79
N THR A 237 -2.05 65.05 -68.00
CA THR A 237 -1.83 63.63 -68.35
C THR A 237 -1.15 63.39 -69.70
N ASP A 238 -1.11 64.39 -70.57
CA ASP A 238 -0.45 64.37 -71.88
C ASP A 238 0.99 64.94 -71.84
N THR A 239 1.44 65.40 -70.67
CA THR A 239 2.82 65.80 -70.42
C THR A 239 3.64 64.59 -70.02
N GLN A 240 4.72 64.35 -70.75
CA GLN A 240 5.63 63.23 -70.51
C GLN A 240 7.05 63.74 -70.33
N PHE A 241 7.88 62.91 -69.72
CA PHE A 241 9.31 63.15 -69.63
C PHE A 241 10.11 62.00 -70.22
N ARG A 242 11.34 62.30 -70.62
CA ARG A 242 12.38 61.32 -70.92
C ARG A 242 13.69 61.79 -70.29
N ILE A 243 14.44 60.86 -69.72
CA ILE A 243 15.83 61.11 -69.31
C ILE A 243 16.68 61.12 -70.59
N VAL A 244 17.27 62.26 -70.91
CA VAL A 244 18.07 62.47 -72.14
C VAL A 244 19.54 62.13 -71.91
N SER A 245 20.05 62.41 -70.70
CA SER A 245 21.41 62.07 -70.31
C SER A 245 21.46 61.64 -68.85
N ARG A 246 22.34 60.68 -68.56
CA ARG A 246 22.65 60.22 -67.20
C ARG A 246 24.12 59.88 -67.14
N THR A 247 24.88 60.66 -66.37
CA THR A 247 26.32 60.51 -66.22
C THR A 247 26.71 60.59 -64.75
N ALA A 248 27.94 60.22 -64.43
CA ALA A 248 28.50 60.38 -63.10
C ALA A 248 28.49 61.85 -62.62
N SER A 249 28.50 62.82 -63.53
CA SER A 249 28.62 64.25 -63.21
C SER A 249 27.30 65.03 -63.32
N GLY A 250 26.21 64.39 -63.76
CA GLY A 250 24.93 65.07 -63.91
C GLY A 250 23.93 64.31 -64.79
N PHE A 251 22.76 64.90 -64.95
CA PHE A 251 21.68 64.38 -65.78
C PHE A 251 20.93 65.51 -66.52
N SER A 252 20.22 65.13 -67.56
CA SER A 252 19.27 66.00 -68.27
C SER A 252 17.97 65.26 -68.50
N ILE A 253 16.85 65.94 -68.20
CA ILE A 253 15.49 65.45 -68.44
C ILE A 253 14.83 66.38 -69.43
N HIS A 254 14.17 65.82 -70.44
CA HIS A 254 13.35 66.56 -71.38
C HIS A 254 11.88 66.28 -71.10
N VAL A 255 11.13 67.36 -70.88
CA VAL A 255 9.69 67.34 -70.65
C VAL A 255 9.00 67.91 -71.88
N PHE A 256 8.06 67.14 -72.41
CA PHE A 256 7.35 67.44 -73.64
C PHE A 256 5.88 67.05 -73.52
N LYS A 257 5.02 67.79 -74.20
CA LYS A 257 3.60 67.51 -74.30
C LYS A 257 3.33 66.79 -75.61
N ARG A 258 2.61 65.67 -75.55
CA ARG A 258 2.18 64.93 -76.75
C ARG A 258 0.86 65.50 -77.23
N ALA A 259 0.73 65.74 -78.54
CA ALA A 259 -0.54 66.18 -79.09
C ALA A 259 -1.59 65.07 -78.95
N LYS A 260 -2.79 65.44 -78.53
CA LYS A 260 -3.94 64.52 -78.45
C LYS A 260 -4.60 64.39 -79.82
N LEU A 261 -4.94 63.16 -80.19
CA LEU A 261 -5.79 62.84 -81.32
C LEU A 261 -7.06 62.17 -80.79
N THR A 262 -8.20 62.83 -80.91
CA THR A 262 -9.49 62.26 -80.49
C THR A 262 -10.06 61.43 -81.62
N VAL A 263 -10.19 60.11 -81.41
CA VAL A 263 -10.81 59.17 -82.36
C VAL A 263 -11.99 58.51 -81.66
N LEU A 264 -13.20 58.66 -82.23
CA LEU A 264 -14.43 58.09 -81.66
C LEU A 264 -14.61 58.44 -80.16
N SER A 265 -14.31 59.68 -79.78
CA SER A 265 -14.38 60.21 -78.41
C SER A 265 -13.35 59.63 -77.41
N ILE A 266 -12.30 58.96 -77.89
CA ILE A 266 -11.15 58.53 -77.09
C ILE A 266 -9.94 59.39 -77.44
N ASP A 267 -9.33 60.00 -76.42
CA ASP A 267 -8.08 60.75 -76.57
C ASP A 267 -6.89 59.79 -76.63
N LEU A 268 -6.22 59.74 -77.79
CA LEU A 268 -4.96 59.02 -77.98
C LEU A 268 -3.80 60.03 -78.00
N LEU A 269 -2.71 59.72 -77.30
CA LEU A 269 -1.48 60.51 -77.41
C LEU A 269 -0.74 60.16 -78.71
N SER A 270 -0.47 61.15 -79.55
CA SER A 270 0.24 61.00 -80.84
C SER A 270 1.76 61.10 -80.70
N PHE A 271 2.54 60.82 -81.74
CA PHE A 271 4.01 60.97 -81.72
C PHE A 271 4.49 62.42 -81.87
N ALA A 272 3.60 63.36 -82.22
CA ALA A 272 3.96 64.77 -82.31
C ALA A 272 4.13 65.35 -80.90
N THR A 273 5.29 65.99 -80.65
CA THR A 273 5.65 66.54 -79.34
C THR A 273 5.93 68.04 -79.42
N THR A 274 5.66 68.74 -78.32
CA THR A 274 6.05 70.14 -78.12
C THR A 274 6.78 70.27 -76.79
N ASN A 275 7.80 71.12 -76.72
CA ASN A 275 8.56 71.32 -75.48
C ASN A 275 7.69 72.02 -74.43
N VAL A 276 7.76 71.57 -73.18
CA VAL A 276 7.06 72.23 -72.08
C VAL A 276 8.05 73.10 -71.32
N ALA A 277 7.92 74.41 -71.45
CA ALA A 277 8.70 75.38 -70.68
C ALA A 277 8.09 75.60 -69.29
N GLY A 278 8.92 75.72 -68.26
CA GLY A 278 8.46 76.03 -66.90
C GLY A 278 7.80 74.88 -66.14
N ALA A 279 7.89 73.63 -66.61
CA ALA A 279 7.39 72.48 -65.87
C ALA A 279 8.27 72.21 -64.65
N GLN A 280 7.66 72.00 -63.48
CA GLN A 280 8.39 71.61 -62.28
C GLN A 280 8.74 70.12 -62.32
N VAL A 281 10.01 69.83 -62.12
CA VAL A 281 10.57 68.48 -62.05
C VAL A 281 11.26 68.32 -60.70
N ASP A 282 10.80 67.33 -59.93
CA ASP A 282 11.44 66.89 -58.71
C ASP A 282 12.17 65.59 -59.02
N VAL A 283 13.46 65.52 -58.71
CA VAL A 283 14.32 64.40 -59.10
C VAL A 283 15.00 63.81 -57.90
N ARG A 284 14.75 62.53 -57.64
CA ARG A 284 15.52 61.74 -56.67
C ARG A 284 16.67 61.05 -57.40
N VAL A 285 17.87 61.22 -56.86
CA VAL A 285 19.10 60.59 -57.38
C VAL A 285 19.67 59.67 -56.32
N GLU A 286 19.94 58.43 -56.70
CA GLU A 286 20.47 57.40 -55.80
C GLU A 286 21.70 56.74 -56.44
N GLY A 287 22.83 56.79 -55.74
CA GLY A 287 24.05 56.19 -56.24
C GLY A 287 25.12 56.04 -55.15
N THR A 288 26.30 55.65 -55.60
CA THR A 288 27.51 55.49 -54.79
C THR A 288 28.60 56.41 -55.31
#